data_AF-B8IXR8-F1
#
_entry.id   AF-B8IXR8-F1
#
_cell.length_a   1.000
_cell.length_b   1.000
_cell.length_c   1.000
_cell.angle_alpha   90.00
_cell.angle_beta   90.00
_cell.angle_gamma   90.00
#
_symmetry.space_group_name_H-M   'P 1'
#
loop_
_entity.id
_entity.type
_entity.pdbx_description
1 polymer ?
#
loop_
_entity_poly.entity_id
_entity_poly.type
_entity_poly.pdbx_seq_one_letter_code
_entity_poly.pdbx_strand_id
1 'polypeptide(L)' 'MKFIFLMATAVVLSSCAEFPAIQVGADPADPRAPVRLSRYTPVTAGTADYRPVEPKSWIQQNERVAPRNGSKP' A
#
# COMPACT_ATOMS: atom_id res chain seq x y z
N MET A 1 -18.69 33.38 -41.36
CA MET A 1 -17.53 32.56 -41.81
C MET A 1 -16.28 32.82 -40.97
N LYS A 2 -15.66 34.02 -41.02
CA LYS A 2 -14.39 34.28 -40.31
C LYS A 2 -14.43 34.06 -38.78
N PHE A 3 -15.51 34.49 -38.12
CA PHE A 3 -15.70 34.28 -36.68
C PHE A 3 -15.94 32.82 -36.29
N ILE A 4 -16.60 32.04 -37.17
CA ILE A 4 -16.83 30.61 -36.95
C ILE A 4 -15.49 29.86 -37.01
N PHE A 5 -14.64 30.24 -37.96
CA PHE A 5 -13.30 29.67 -38.09
C PHE A 5 -12.43 29.98 -36.86
N LEU A 6 -12.44 31.23 -36.39
CA LEU A 6 -11.74 31.64 -35.17
C LEU A 6 -12.24 30.89 -33.93
N MET A 7 -13.55 30.71 -33.79
CA MET A 7 -14.14 29.94 -32.69
C MET A 7 -13.74 28.46 -32.75
N ALA A 8 -13.80 27.85 -33.93
CA ALA A 8 -13.41 26.45 -34.11
C ALA A 8 -11.93 26.23 -33.74
N THR A 9 -11.04 27.12 -34.16
CA THR A 9 -9.63 27.06 -33.78
C THR A 9 -9.42 27.27 -32.28
N ALA A 10 -10.13 28.21 -31.66
CA ALA A 10 -10.02 28.45 -30.22
C ALA A 10 -10.46 27.22 -29.40
N VAL A 11 -11.53 26.55 -29.80
CA VAL A 11 -12.01 25.32 -29.16
C VAL A 11 -10.98 24.20 -29.29
N VAL A 12 -10.43 23.98 -30.48
CA VAL A 12 -9.41 22.93 -30.69
C VAL A 12 -8.15 23.23 -29.87
N LEU A 13 -7.67 24.48 -29.86
CA LEU A 13 -6.48 24.86 -29.09
C LEU A 13 -6.72 24.82 -27.57
N SER A 14 -7.95 25.02 -27.09
CA SER A 14 -8.27 24.94 -25.65
C SER A 14 -8.01 23.54 -25.07
N SER A 15 -8.06 22.49 -25.90
CA SER A 15 -7.77 21.11 -25.47
C SER A 15 -6.29 20.87 -25.14
N CYS A 16 -5.40 21.74 -25.63
CA CYS A 16 -3.97 21.71 -25.32
C CYS A 16 -3.61 22.61 -24.12
N ALA A 17 -4.58 23.31 -23.53
CA ALA A 17 -4.33 24.11 -22.36
C ALA A 17 -4.09 23.20 -21.15
N GLU A 18 -2.98 23.41 -20.45
CA GLU A 18 -2.75 22.77 -19.16
C GLU A 18 -3.76 23.31 -18.14
N PHE A 19 -4.37 22.41 -17.36
CA PHE A 19 -5.17 22.83 -16.21
C PHE A 19 -4.27 23.55 -15.20
N PRO A 20 -4.79 24.57 -14.49
CA PRO A 20 -4.03 25.17 -13.40
C PRO A 20 -3.62 24.06 -12.43
N ALA A 21 -2.35 24.05 -12.05
CA ALA A 21 -1.82 23.09 -11.12
C ALA A 21 -2.50 23.26 -9.75
N ILE A 22 -3.57 22.50 -9.49
CA ILE A 22 -4.15 22.36 -8.15
C ILE A 22 -3.26 21.38 -7.38
N GLN A 23 -2.04 21.83 -7.09
CA GLN A 23 -1.12 21.06 -6.27
C GLN A 23 -1.41 21.30 -4.79
N VAL A 24 -1.67 20.21 -4.08
CA VAL A 24 -1.77 20.22 -2.62
C VAL A 24 -0.39 19.85 -2.07
N GLY A 25 0.27 20.80 -1.39
CA GLY A 25 1.58 20.59 -0.80
C GLY A 25 2.72 21.21 -1.61
N ALA A 26 3.95 20.78 -1.32
CA ALA A 26 5.14 21.28 -2.00
C ALA A 26 5.27 20.69 -3.40
N ASP A 27 5.88 21.44 -4.31
CA ASP A 27 6.18 21.00 -5.68
C ASP A 27 7.10 19.76 -5.65
N PRO A 28 6.69 18.61 -6.24
CA PRO A 28 7.53 17.42 -6.34
C PRO A 28 8.85 17.65 -7.10
N ALA A 29 8.91 18.67 -7.96
CA ALA A 29 10.12 19.02 -8.72
C ALA A 29 11.03 20.01 -7.97
N ASP A 30 10.60 20.60 -6.85
CA ASP A 30 11.43 21.52 -6.07
C ASP A 30 12.42 20.74 -5.18
N PRO A 31 13.74 20.79 -5.45
CA PRO A 31 14.72 20.10 -4.63
C PRO A 31 14.88 20.72 -3.23
N ARG A 32 14.29 21.91 -2.99
CA ARG A 32 14.29 22.57 -1.68
C ARG A 32 13.05 22.24 -0.86
N ALA A 33 12.09 21.50 -1.42
CA ALA A 33 10.90 21.06 -0.69
C ALA A 33 11.31 20.21 0.53
N PRO A 34 10.79 20.51 1.74
CA PRO A 34 11.14 19.74 2.93
C PRO A 34 10.54 18.33 2.85
N VAL A 35 11.42 17.33 2.89
CA VAL A 35 11.02 15.92 2.97
C VAL A 35 11.28 15.37 4.38
N ARG A 36 10.44 14.44 4.83
CA ARG A 36 10.75 13.70 6.06
C ARG A 36 11.95 12.80 5.82
N LEU A 37 12.89 12.79 6.76
CA LEU A 37 13.99 11.83 6.75
C LEU A 37 13.45 10.41 6.88
N SER A 38 13.67 9.58 5.85
CA SER A 38 13.43 8.14 5.94
C SER A 38 14.54 7.52 6.79
N ARG A 39 14.18 6.87 7.89
CA ARG A 39 15.13 6.08 8.68
C ARG A 39 15.13 4.65 8.15
N TYR A 40 16.31 4.05 8.08
CA TYR A 40 16.43 2.64 7.78
C TYR A 40 15.73 1.80 8.86
N THR A 41 14.84 0.91 8.43
CA THR A 41 14.20 -0.09 9.29
C THR A 41 14.69 -1.46 8.84
N PRO A 42 15.35 -2.25 9.71
CA PRO A 42 15.76 -3.61 9.37
C PRO A 42 14.58 -4.47 8.92
N VAL A 43 14.83 -5.41 8.02
CA VAL A 43 13.80 -6.37 7.55
C VAL A 43 13.23 -7.19 8.72
N THR A 44 14.05 -7.44 9.74
CA THR A 44 13.67 -8.17 10.96
C THR A 44 13.05 -7.28 12.03
N ALA A 45 12.85 -5.99 11.78
CA ALA A 45 12.22 -5.10 12.76
C ALA A 45 10.83 -5.64 13.14
N GLY A 46 10.61 -5.79 14.46
CA GLY A 46 9.37 -6.37 14.98
C GLY A 46 9.30 -7.90 14.96
N THR A 47 10.34 -8.59 14.50
CA THR A 47 10.41 -10.05 14.62
C THR A 47 10.77 -10.44 16.05
N ALA A 48 10.00 -11.34 16.64
CA ALA A 48 10.34 -11.98 17.90
C ALA A 48 11.24 -13.19 17.65
N ASP A 49 12.28 -13.34 18.47
CA ASP A 49 13.14 -14.52 18.41
C ASP A 49 12.46 -15.69 19.13
N TYR A 50 11.97 -16.67 18.36
CA TYR A 50 11.47 -17.92 18.90
C TYR A 50 12.57 -18.99 18.82
N ARG A 51 12.95 -19.52 19.98
CA ARG A 51 13.83 -20.68 20.07
C ARG A 51 13.00 -21.96 20.01
N PRO A 52 13.36 -22.96 19.19
CA PRO A 52 12.73 -24.27 19.26
C PRO A 52 12.84 -24.85 20.67
N VAL A 53 11.75 -25.43 21.14
CA VAL A 53 11.70 -26.21 22.39
C VAL A 53 11.40 -27.67 22.07
N GLU A 54 11.60 -28.54 23.05
CA GLU A 54 11.28 -29.97 22.93
C GLU A 54 9.81 -30.14 22.45
N PRO A 55 9.56 -30.97 21.42
CA PRO A 55 8.21 -31.28 20.97
C PRO A 55 7.36 -31.84 22.12
N LYS A 56 6.07 -31.47 22.13
CA LYS A 56 5.11 -32.05 23.07
C LYS A 56 4.95 -33.55 22.81
N SER A 57 4.65 -34.33 23.86
CA SER A 57 4.38 -35.76 23.76
C SER A 57 3.32 -36.09 22.71
N TRP A 58 3.67 -36.97 21.77
CA TRP A 58 2.79 -37.48 20.71
C TRP A 58 1.46 -38.03 21.26
N ILE A 59 1.53 -38.85 22.31
CA ILE A 59 0.34 -39.44 22.96
C ILE A 59 -0.58 -38.34 23.47
N GLN A 60 -0.04 -37.36 24.19
CA GLN A 60 -0.85 -36.24 24.69
C GLN A 60 -1.45 -35.40 23.56
N GLN A 61 -0.80 -35.29 22.40
CA GLN A 61 -1.36 -34.59 21.26
C GLN A 61 -2.56 -35.34 20.67
N ASN A 62 -2.42 -36.65 20.51
CA ASN A 62 -3.45 -37.50 19.93
C ASN A 62 -4.67 -37.64 20.83
N GLU A 63 -4.49 -37.79 22.14
CA GLU A 63 -5.59 -37.84 23.11
C GLU A 63 -6.45 -36.56 23.10
N ARG A 64 -5.86 -35.38 22.83
CA ARG A 64 -6.62 -34.12 22.76
C ARG A 64 -7.56 -34.05 21.56
N VAL A 65 -7.22 -34.71 20.45
CA VAL A 65 -8.00 -34.68 19.21
C VAL A 65 -8.79 -35.98 19.00
N ALA A 66 -8.58 -36.97 19.86
CA ALA A 66 -9.32 -38.21 19.82
C ALA A 66 -10.82 -37.94 20.03
N PRO A 67 -11.69 -38.57 19.22
CA PRO A 67 -13.13 -38.57 19.47
C PRO A 67 -13.40 -39.09 20.87
N ARG A 68 -14.19 -38.33 21.66
CA ARG A 68 -14.60 -38.81 22.99
C ARG A 68 -15.62 -39.94 22.79
N ASN A 69 -15.60 -40.95 23.67
CA ASN A 69 -16.61 -41.99 23.65
C ASN A 69 -18.01 -41.35 23.67
N GLY A 70 -18.76 -41.52 22.58
CA GLY A 70 -20.09 -40.91 22.38
C GLY A 70 -20.15 -39.71 21.42
N SER A 71 -19.03 -39.18 20.92
CA SER A 71 -19.05 -38.22 19.81
C SER A 71 -19.32 -38.95 18.50
N LYS A 72 -20.55 -38.87 17.99
CA LYS A 72 -20.88 -39.27 16.62
C LYS A 72 -20.22 -38.26 15.65
N PRO A 73 -19.73 -38.69 14.47
CA PRO A 73 -19.29 -37.77 13.42
C PRO A 73 -20.41 -36.79 13.03
#